data_AF-V4JD03-F1
#
_entry.id   AF-V4JD03-F1
#
_cell.length_a   1.000
_cell.length_b   1.000
_cell.length_c   1.000
_cell.angle_alpha   90.00
_cell.angle_beta   90.00
_cell.angle_gamma   90.00
#
_symmetry.space_group_name_H-M   'P 1'
#
loop_
_entity.id
_entity.type
_entity.pdbx_description
1 polymer ?
#
loop_
_entity_poly.entity_id
_entity_poly.type
_entity_poly.pdbx_seq_one_letter_code
_entity_poly.pdbx_strand_id
1 'polypeptide(L)'
;MKDSGNLHQQVQEMCDCFATSDPLREMSKMQHESDAEAAALKWIGLAVLHGINNNAQSISLQENPDGTVTVLATYRESELPPPAGAIGAHIIKAMRDIIHVDDAEGESTLAFGVRNSSMDLHVKTEEKNGGQRLTISFPA
;
A
#
# COMPACT_ATOMS: atom_id res chain seq x y z
N MET A 1 -23.31 21.59 32.12
CA MET A 1 -22.30 20.52 32.02
C MET A 1 -22.06 20.35 30.53
N LYS A 2 -20.85 20.61 30.02
CA LYS A 2 -20.58 20.50 28.58
C LYS A 2 -20.42 19.02 28.25
N ASP A 3 -21.29 18.48 27.40
CA ASP A 3 -21.13 17.16 26.81
C ASP A 3 -19.86 17.14 25.95
N SER A 4 -18.70 16.99 26.60
CA SER A 4 -17.46 16.59 25.96
C SER A 4 -17.54 15.08 25.69
N GLY A 5 -18.55 14.66 24.91
CA GLY A 5 -18.66 13.31 24.39
C GLY A 5 -17.33 12.97 23.73
N ASN A 6 -16.65 11.95 24.26
CA ASN A 6 -15.28 11.61 23.93
C ASN A 6 -15.09 11.58 22.40
N LEU A 7 -14.31 12.50 21.82
CA LEU A 7 -14.13 12.59 20.36
C LEU A 7 -13.68 11.23 19.75
N HIS A 8 -12.94 10.44 20.52
CA HIS A 8 -12.58 9.07 20.15
C HIS A 8 -13.82 8.18 19.97
N GLN A 9 -14.78 8.25 20.90
CA GLN A 9 -16.05 7.52 20.81
C GLN A 9 -16.85 7.94 19.58
N GLN A 10 -16.89 9.24 19.27
CA GLN A 10 -17.57 9.74 18.06
C GLN A 10 -16.90 9.23 16.77
N VAL A 11 -15.56 9.17 16.72
CA VAL A 11 -14.84 8.56 15.59
C VAL A 11 -15.15 7.07 15.47
N GLN A 12 -15.22 6.33 16.58
CA GLN A 12 -15.61 4.91 16.57
C GLN A 12 -17.03 4.73 16.03
N GLU A 13 -17.97 5.58 16.44
CA GLU A 13 -19.33 5.58 15.92
C GLU A 13 -19.37 5.91 14.42
N MET A 14 -18.50 6.81 13.93
CA MET A 14 -18.36 7.05 12.49
C MET A 14 -17.83 5.81 11.76
N CYS A 15 -16.84 5.11 12.31
CA CYS A 15 -16.37 3.84 11.74
C CYS A 15 -17.51 2.81 11.63
N ASP A 16 -18.33 2.68 12.67
CA ASP A 16 -19.47 1.75 12.67
C ASP A 16 -20.54 2.16 11.64
N CYS A 17 -20.85 3.46 11.54
CA CYS A 17 -21.83 3.98 10.57
C CYS A 17 -21.45 3.69 9.12
N PHE A 18 -20.15 3.72 8.81
CA PHE A 18 -19.63 3.56 7.44
C PHE A 18 -18.94 2.20 7.19
N ALA A 19 -19.06 1.24 8.11
CA ALA A 19 -18.32 -0.04 8.06
C ALA A 19 -18.53 -0.84 6.77
N THR A 20 -19.70 -0.71 6.13
CA THR A 20 -20.04 -1.39 4.87
C THR A 20 -20.00 -0.47 3.64
N SER A 21 -19.56 0.78 3.80
CA SER A 21 -19.44 1.76 2.71
C SER A 21 -18.06 1.70 2.07
N ASP A 22 -17.92 2.26 0.87
CA ASP A 22 -16.62 2.54 0.25
C ASP A 22 -16.05 3.84 0.85
N PRO A 23 -14.97 3.79 1.65
CA PRO A 23 -14.50 4.97 2.37
C PRO A 23 -13.98 6.07 1.45
N LEU A 24 -13.31 5.73 0.34
CA LEU A 24 -12.79 6.71 -0.61
C LEU A 24 -13.92 7.42 -1.36
N ARG A 25 -14.95 6.66 -1.72
CA ARG A 25 -16.15 7.24 -2.32
C ARG A 25 -16.84 8.22 -1.37
N GLU A 26 -16.98 7.89 -0.09
CA GLU A 26 -17.58 8.81 0.88
C GLU A 26 -16.70 10.05 1.12
N MET A 27 -15.38 9.90 1.21
CA MET A 27 -14.45 11.04 1.33
C MET A 27 -14.58 12.02 0.15
N SER A 28 -14.74 11.52 -1.08
CA SER A 28 -14.88 12.39 -2.26
C SER A 28 -16.08 13.33 -2.20
N LYS A 29 -17.12 12.99 -1.42
CA LYS A 29 -18.34 13.80 -1.27
C LYS A 29 -18.22 14.88 -0.20
N MET A 30 -17.16 14.83 0.61
CA MET A 30 -17.01 15.70 1.79
C MET A 30 -16.58 17.14 1.44
N GLN A 31 -16.20 17.40 0.18
CA GLN A 31 -15.76 18.73 -0.29
C GLN A 31 -16.81 19.83 -0.13
N HIS A 32 -18.06 19.48 0.16
CA HIS A 32 -19.19 20.41 0.29
C HIS A 32 -19.90 20.33 1.65
N GLU A 33 -19.30 19.68 2.66
CA GLU A 33 -19.91 19.64 3.99
C GLU A 33 -19.77 21.00 4.71
N SER A 34 -20.90 21.50 5.23
CA SER A 34 -21.00 22.82 5.86
C SER A 34 -20.63 22.81 7.35
N ASP A 35 -20.62 21.65 8.00
CA ASP A 35 -20.22 21.47 9.38
C ASP A 35 -18.80 20.89 9.45
N ALA A 36 -17.82 21.77 9.67
CA ALA A 36 -16.41 21.40 9.68
C ALA A 36 -16.02 20.45 10.83
N GLU A 37 -16.69 20.55 11.99
CA GLU A 37 -16.37 19.72 13.15
C GLU A 37 -16.88 18.29 12.94
N ALA A 38 -18.12 18.14 12.48
CA ALA A 38 -18.68 16.83 12.14
C ALA A 38 -17.95 16.19 10.94
N ALA A 39 -17.62 16.98 9.92
CA ALA A 39 -16.86 16.52 8.76
C ALA A 39 -15.46 16.02 9.15
N ALA A 40 -14.77 16.68 10.09
CA ALA A 40 -13.46 16.22 10.55
C ALA A 40 -13.53 14.82 11.18
N LEU A 41 -14.51 14.57 12.05
CA LEU A 41 -14.68 13.27 12.71
C LEU A 41 -15.07 12.17 11.73
N LYS A 42 -15.97 12.48 10.79
CA LYS A 42 -16.32 11.58 9.69
C LYS A 42 -15.10 11.24 8.83
N TRP A 43 -14.27 12.22 8.49
CA TRP A 43 -13.08 12.01 7.66
C TRP A 43 -12.09 11.08 8.35
N ILE A 44 -11.86 11.28 9.66
CA ILE A 44 -11.00 10.40 10.46
C ILE A 44 -11.54 8.97 10.46
N GLY A 45 -12.84 8.78 10.67
CA GLY A 45 -13.47 7.45 10.64
C GLY A 45 -13.30 6.74 9.29
N LEU A 46 -13.55 7.47 8.20
CA LEU A 46 -13.34 6.96 6.84
C LEU A 46 -11.86 6.62 6.57
N ALA A 47 -10.92 7.42 7.07
CA ALA A 47 -9.48 7.16 6.90
C ALA A 47 -9.05 5.89 7.65
N VAL A 48 -9.54 5.70 8.88
CA VAL A 48 -9.30 4.48 9.66
C VAL A 48 -9.87 3.26 8.94
N LEU A 49 -11.12 3.33 8.45
CA LEU A 49 -11.73 2.25 7.67
C LEU A 49 -10.93 1.93 6.40
N HIS A 50 -10.53 2.96 5.65
CA HIS A 50 -9.69 2.78 4.45
C HIS A 50 -8.38 2.07 4.78
N GLY A 51 -7.73 2.50 5.86
CA GLY A 51 -6.47 1.94 6.31
C GLY A 51 -6.58 0.47 6.72
N ILE A 52 -7.65 0.10 7.43
CA ILE A 52 -7.91 -1.30 7.81
C ILE A 52 -8.21 -2.14 6.57
N ASN A 53 -9.16 -1.70 5.72
CA ASN A 53 -9.64 -2.47 4.57
C ASN A 53 -8.55 -2.75 3.52
N ASN A 54 -7.58 -1.84 3.40
CA ASN A 54 -6.52 -1.93 2.39
C ASN A 54 -5.15 -2.25 2.99
N ASN A 55 -5.10 -2.67 4.26
CA ASN A 55 -3.86 -3.01 4.96
C ASN A 55 -2.80 -1.90 4.86
N ALA A 56 -3.22 -0.65 5.08
CA ALA A 56 -2.33 0.49 5.02
C ALA A 56 -1.27 0.43 6.12
N GLN A 57 -0.05 0.84 5.79
CA GLN A 57 1.02 1.03 6.76
C GLN A 57 0.79 2.33 7.53
N SER A 58 0.41 3.39 6.81
CA SER A 58 0.11 4.70 7.39
C SER A 58 -0.79 5.52 6.47
N ILE A 59 -1.50 6.47 7.06
CA ILE A 59 -2.15 7.58 6.36
C ILE A 59 -1.61 8.86 7.00
N SER A 60 -1.08 9.77 6.20
CA SER A 60 -0.59 11.08 6.65
C SER A 60 -1.43 12.20 6.08
N LEU A 61 -1.64 13.24 6.89
CA LEU A 61 -2.25 14.51 6.51
C LEU A 61 -1.25 15.62 6.84
N GLN A 62 -1.00 16.48 5.87
CA GLN A 62 -0.10 17.62 6.01
C GLN A 62 -0.80 18.88 5.51
N GLU A 63 -0.88 19.90 6.37
CA GLU A 63 -1.21 21.27 5.97
C GLU A 63 0.07 21.95 5.47
N ASN A 64 0.03 22.50 4.27
CA ASN A 64 1.14 23.18 3.63
C ASN A 64 1.16 24.67 4.00
N PRO A 65 2.30 25.38 3.85
CA PRO A 65 2.40 26.81 4.19
C PRO A 65 1.45 27.73 3.39
N ASP A 66 0.95 27.27 2.25
CA ASP A 66 -0.03 27.99 1.41
C ASP A 66 -1.49 27.72 1.81
N GLY A 67 -1.73 26.93 2.86
CA GLY A 67 -3.06 26.54 3.34
C GLY A 67 -3.68 25.37 2.58
N THR A 68 -2.96 24.74 1.64
CA THR A 68 -3.42 23.50 1.00
C THR A 68 -3.19 22.29 1.91
N VAL A 69 -3.99 21.24 1.74
CA VAL A 69 -3.85 19.99 2.51
C VAL A 69 -3.48 18.84 1.57
N THR A 70 -2.40 18.13 1.90
CA THR A 70 -1.98 16.90 1.22
C THR A 70 -2.29 15.70 2.10
N VAL A 71 -2.93 14.69 1.51
CA VAL A 71 -3.19 13.40 2.18
C VAL A 71 -2.51 12.29 1.40
N LEU A 72 -1.73 11.45 2.07
CA LEU A 72 -1.04 10.31 1.46
C LEU A 72 -1.32 9.03 2.25
N ALA A 73 -1.66 7.95 1.56
CA ALA A 73 -1.73 6.62 2.14
C ALA A 73 -0.53 5.79 1.66
N THR A 74 0.23 5.24 2.60
CA THR A 74 1.29 4.26 2.33
C THR A 74 0.74 2.88 2.67
N TYR A 75 0.82 1.94 1.74
CA TYR A 75 0.33 0.58 1.93
C TYR A 75 1.46 -0.35 2.41
N ARG A 76 1.12 -1.36 3.22
CA ARG A 76 2.13 -2.28 3.74
C ARG A 76 2.71 -3.14 2.62
N GLU A 77 4.02 -3.32 2.68
CA GLU A 77 4.65 -4.48 2.05
C GLU A 77 4.01 -5.74 2.64
N SER A 78 3.48 -6.61 1.78
CA SER A 78 2.85 -7.86 2.21
C SER A 78 3.86 -8.98 2.09
N GLU A 79 4.10 -9.71 3.18
CA GLU A 79 4.87 -10.94 3.14
C GLU A 79 4.06 -12.02 2.40
N LEU A 80 4.67 -12.60 1.37
CA LEU A 80 4.12 -13.79 0.73
C LEU A 80 4.54 -15.03 1.53
N PRO A 81 3.68 -16.07 1.61
CA PRO A 81 4.05 -17.33 2.24
C PRO A 81 5.40 -17.83 1.70
N PRO A 82 6.42 -18.01 2.56
CA PRO A 82 7.74 -18.35 2.07
C PRO A 82 7.76 -19.78 1.54
N PRO A 83 8.42 -20.06 0.41
CA PRO A 83 8.70 -21.42 0.00
C PRO A 83 9.70 -22.08 0.95
N ALA A 84 9.79 -23.41 0.94
CA ALA A 84 10.87 -24.11 1.63
C ALA A 84 12.24 -23.65 1.10
N GLY A 85 13.27 -23.60 1.95
CA GLY A 85 14.57 -23.01 1.58
C GLY A 85 15.20 -23.56 0.30
N ALA A 86 15.08 -24.89 0.07
CA ALA A 86 15.54 -25.53 -1.16
C ALA A 86 14.79 -25.01 -2.41
N ILE A 87 13.48 -24.82 -2.30
CA ILE A 87 12.66 -24.26 -3.39
C ILE A 87 13.05 -22.79 -3.64
N GLY A 88 13.27 -22.01 -2.59
CA GLY A 88 13.74 -20.62 -2.70
C GLY A 88 15.06 -20.50 -3.47
N ALA A 89 16.05 -21.34 -3.16
CA ALA A 89 17.33 -21.37 -3.88
C ALA A 89 17.15 -21.72 -5.37
N HIS A 90 16.25 -22.67 -5.68
CA HIS A 90 15.94 -23.02 -7.07
C HIS A 90 15.22 -21.90 -7.83
N ILE A 91 14.34 -21.13 -7.17
CA ILE A 91 13.68 -19.97 -7.77
C ILE A 91 14.71 -18.92 -8.18
N ILE A 92 15.66 -18.58 -7.29
CA ILE A 92 16.70 -17.58 -7.58
C ILE A 92 17.57 -18.04 -8.75
N LYS A 93 18.02 -19.31 -8.73
CA LYS A 93 18.81 -19.88 -9.82
C LYS A 93 18.05 -19.85 -11.14
N ALA A 94 16.79 -20.30 -11.15
CA ALA A 94 15.97 -20.32 -12.36
C ALA A 94 15.79 -18.91 -12.94
N MET A 95 15.56 -17.90 -12.09
CA MET A 95 15.45 -16.52 -12.56
C MET A 95 16.75 -16.00 -13.14
N ARG A 96 17.91 -16.30 -12.53
CA ARG A 96 19.23 -15.95 -13.09
C ARG A 96 19.47 -16.57 -14.46
N ASP A 97 19.14 -17.85 -14.61
CA ASP A 97 19.24 -18.57 -15.89
C ASP A 97 18.33 -17.92 -16.95
N ILE A 98 17.09 -17.54 -16.57
CA ILE A 98 16.15 -16.85 -17.47
C ILE A 98 16.71 -15.50 -17.95
N ILE A 99 17.34 -14.72 -17.07
CA ILE A 99 17.90 -13.41 -17.42
C ILE A 99 19.35 -13.46 -17.95
N HIS A 100 19.91 -14.67 -18.09
CA HIS A 100 21.25 -14.91 -18.63
C HIS A 100 22.36 -14.23 -17.82
N VAL A 101 22.26 -14.32 -16.48
CA VAL A 101 23.24 -13.75 -15.54
C VAL A 101 24.06 -14.86 -14.88
N ASP A 102 25.33 -14.97 -15.29
CA ASP A 102 26.29 -15.98 -14.82
C ASP A 102 26.86 -15.68 -13.41
N ASP A 103 26.87 -14.41 -13.02
CA ASP A 103 27.39 -13.94 -11.72
C ASP A 103 26.32 -13.93 -10.61
N ALA A 104 26.76 -13.92 -9.35
CA ALA A 104 25.85 -13.83 -8.20
C ALA A 104 24.97 -12.57 -8.20
N GLU A 105 25.41 -11.53 -8.90
CA GLU A 105 24.72 -10.25 -9.05
C GLU A 105 24.49 -9.92 -10.53
N GLY A 106 23.34 -9.34 -10.84
CA GLY A 106 23.02 -8.86 -12.18
C GLY A 106 21.56 -8.43 -12.32
N GLU A 107 21.27 -7.74 -13.41
CA GLU A 107 19.93 -7.24 -13.71
C GLU A 107 19.63 -7.31 -15.22
N SER A 108 18.37 -7.47 -15.57
CA SER A 108 17.90 -7.49 -16.95
C SER A 108 16.43 -7.13 -17.05
N THR A 109 16.01 -6.70 -18.24
CA THR A 109 14.60 -6.48 -18.57
C THR A 109 14.06 -7.71 -19.29
N LEU A 110 13.02 -8.32 -18.73
CA LEU A 110 12.33 -9.50 -19.25
C LEU A 110 10.97 -9.09 -19.83
N ALA A 111 10.83 -9.18 -21.16
CA ALA A 111 9.53 -9.07 -21.81
C ALA A 111 8.66 -10.28 -21.45
N PHE A 112 7.53 -10.04 -20.78
CA PHE A 112 6.67 -11.07 -20.23
C PHE A 112 5.22 -10.95 -20.72
N GLY A 113 4.78 -11.94 -21.50
CA GLY A 113 3.40 -12.06 -21.97
C GLY A 113 2.52 -12.87 -21.01
N VAL A 114 1.35 -12.34 -20.68
CA VAL A 114 0.33 -13.04 -19.88
C VAL A 114 -1.07 -12.81 -20.45
N ARG A 115 -1.73 -13.90 -20.86
CA ARG A 115 -3.03 -13.87 -21.55
C ARG A 115 -2.98 -12.95 -22.78
N ASN A 116 -3.75 -11.85 -22.76
CA ASN A 116 -3.85 -10.88 -23.85
C ASN A 116 -3.03 -9.60 -23.58
N SER A 117 -2.08 -9.66 -22.65
CA SER A 117 -1.26 -8.53 -22.22
C SER A 117 0.23 -8.90 -22.26
N SER A 118 1.08 -7.89 -22.43
CA SER A 118 2.54 -8.01 -22.35
C SER A 118 3.08 -6.85 -21.51
N MET A 119 4.12 -7.11 -20.72
CA MET A 119 4.78 -6.11 -19.90
C MET A 119 6.28 -6.39 -19.80
N ASP A 120 7.07 -5.34 -19.59
CA ASP A 120 8.51 -5.47 -19.36
C ASP A 120 8.78 -5.51 -17.86
N LEU A 121 9.23 -6.65 -17.36
CA LEU A 121 9.59 -6.84 -15.96
C LEU A 121 11.08 -6.52 -15.78
N HIS A 122 11.42 -5.67 -14.81
CA HIS A 122 12.81 -5.44 -14.45
C HIS A 122 13.22 -6.40 -13.33
N VAL A 123 14.15 -7.31 -13.62
CA VAL A 123 14.57 -8.37 -12.71
C VAL A 123 15.99 -8.10 -12.24
N LYS A 124 16.20 -8.17 -10.93
CA LYS A 124 17.52 -7.98 -10.30
C LYS A 124 17.83 -9.11 -9.32
N THR A 125 19.05 -9.62 -9.37
CA THR A 125 19.63 -10.54 -8.39
C THR A 125 20.84 -9.88 -7.74
N GLU A 126 20.95 -9.93 -6.42
CA GLU A 126 22.06 -9.33 -5.67
C GLU A 126 22.41 -10.14 -4.41
N GLU A 127 23.64 -10.03 -3.92
CA GLU A 127 23.99 -10.52 -2.59
C GLU A 127 23.66 -9.46 -1.54
N LYS A 128 22.93 -9.85 -0.50
CA LYS A 128 22.50 -8.93 0.56
C LYS A 128 22.51 -9.61 1.91
N ASN A 129 23.20 -9.02 2.88
CA ASN A 129 23.32 -9.51 4.26
C ASN A 129 23.76 -10.99 4.36
N GLY A 130 24.65 -11.43 3.46
CA GLY A 130 25.13 -12.83 3.42
C GLY A 130 24.14 -13.84 2.82
N GLY A 131 23.05 -13.37 2.20
CA GLY A 131 22.11 -14.19 1.43
C GLY A 131 21.93 -13.67 0.00
N GLN A 132 21.15 -14.38 -0.81
CA GLN A 132 20.79 -13.94 -2.16
C GLN A 132 19.39 -13.31 -2.16
N ARG A 133 19.27 -12.19 -2.86
CA ARG A 133 18.00 -11.48 -3.04
C ARG A 133 17.64 -11.44 -4.53
N LEU A 134 16.42 -11.85 -4.83
CA LEU A 134 15.77 -11.67 -6.13
C LEU A 134 14.70 -10.58 -5.99
N THR A 135 14.68 -9.62 -6.91
CA THR A 135 13.65 -8.57 -7.00
C THR A 135 13.07 -8.58 -8.41
N ILE A 136 11.72 -8.55 -8.51
CA ILE A 136 11.00 -8.42 -9.78
C ILE A 136 10.16 -7.14 -9.67
N SER A 137 10.53 -6.13 -10.44
CA SER A 137 9.85 -4.84 -10.51
C SER A 137 8.90 -4.83 -11.70
N PHE A 138 7.67 -4.41 -11.46
CA PHE A 138 6.63 -4.26 -12.47
C PHE A 138 6.64 -2.82 -13.00
N PRO A 139 6.30 -2.59 -14.28
CA PRO A 139 6.16 -1.25 -14.82
C PRO A 139 4.98 -0.53 -14.12
N ALA A 140 5.17 0.77 -13.88
CA ALA A 140 4.17 1.65 -13.26
C ALA A 140 3.01 1.97 -14.21
#